data_AF-A0A924Z049-F1
#
_entry.id   AF-A0A924Z049-F1
#
_cell.length_a   1.000
_cell.length_b   1.000
_cell.length_c   1.000
_cell.angle_alpha   90.00
_cell.angle_beta   90.00
_cell.angle_gamma   90.00
#
_symmetry.space_group_name_H-M   'P 1'
#
loop_
_entity.id
_entity.type
_entity.pdbx_description
1 polymer ?
#
loop_
_entity_poly.entity_id
_entity_poly.type
_entity_poly.pdbx_seq_one_letter_code
_entity_poly.pdbx_strand_id
1 'polypeptide(L)'
;DIKLELDVRSQELITKILLGRFPNHAIYGEEGLAGNQHSEFHWIVDPIDGTVNYFYGIPHFCISIALRHLEEMIAGVIYDPIRNDLWQISKGGTPLLNGKPCVVSPRIKLADAILSVGFSKTKATIDSGLPLFEKLVYRARKCRLMGSAALDLAYVACGRLDAYIEQVVGLWDIAAGQLLVEAAGGTVAVTNSVAIPDKYSIIASSGKIDLTV
;
A
#
# COMPACT_ATOMS: atom_id res chain seq x y z
N ASP A 1 -10.88 5.03 -18.85
CA ASP A 1 -9.99 4.45 -17.84
C ASP A 1 -9.98 2.95 -18.00
N ILE A 2 -8.87 2.29 -17.62
CA ILE A 2 -8.78 0.81 -17.60
C ILE A 2 -9.56 0.22 -16.41
N LYS A 3 -10.07 1.06 -15.49
CA LYS A 3 -11.17 0.69 -14.59
C LYS A 3 -12.35 0.20 -15.40
N LEU A 4 -13.17 -0.69 -14.84
CA LEU A 4 -14.57 -0.29 -14.56
C LEU A 4 -15.43 -1.44 -14.04
N GLU A 5 -15.22 -2.68 -14.47
CA GLU A 5 -16.16 -3.75 -14.07
C GLU A 5 -15.57 -4.72 -13.05
N LEU A 6 -14.32 -5.16 -13.23
CA LEU A 6 -13.74 -6.16 -12.34
C LEU A 6 -13.37 -5.59 -10.98
N ASP A 7 -12.81 -4.37 -10.92
CA ASP A 7 -12.55 -3.66 -9.66
C ASP A 7 -13.85 -3.45 -8.89
N VAL A 8 -14.91 -2.96 -9.57
CA VAL A 8 -16.25 -2.76 -8.98
C VAL A 8 -16.82 -4.07 -8.46
N ARG A 9 -16.85 -5.14 -9.27
CA ARG A 9 -17.37 -6.45 -8.87
C ARG A 9 -16.58 -7.06 -7.71
N SER A 10 -15.26 -6.83 -7.68
CA SER A 10 -14.40 -7.29 -6.58
C SER A 10 -14.70 -6.52 -5.30
N GLN A 11 -14.86 -5.20 -5.37
CA GLN A 11 -15.26 -4.39 -4.22
C GLN A 11 -16.67 -4.73 -3.74
N GLU A 12 -17.63 -4.99 -4.64
CA GLU A 12 -18.98 -5.43 -4.29
C GLU A 12 -18.97 -6.75 -3.53
N LEU A 13 -18.15 -7.72 -3.97
CA LEU A 13 -17.98 -9.00 -3.28
C LEU A 13 -17.38 -8.80 -1.88
N ILE A 14 -16.30 -8.01 -1.77
CA ILE A 14 -15.66 -7.68 -0.49
C ILE A 14 -16.66 -7.00 0.44
N THR A 15 -17.39 -6.00 -0.06
CA THR A 15 -18.42 -5.25 0.66
C THR A 15 -19.51 -6.18 1.19
N LYS A 16 -20.03 -7.08 0.35
CA LYS A 16 -21.05 -8.05 0.74
C LYS A 16 -20.58 -8.96 1.88
N ILE A 17 -19.34 -9.45 1.80
CA ILE A 17 -18.75 -10.31 2.84
C ILE A 17 -18.57 -9.54 4.16
N LEU A 18 -17.95 -8.36 4.10
CA LEU A 18 -17.64 -7.56 5.28
C LEU A 18 -18.89 -7.02 5.97
N LEU A 19 -19.81 -6.39 5.23
CA LEU A 19 -21.04 -5.84 5.81
C LEU A 19 -22.06 -6.92 6.16
N GLY A 20 -22.01 -8.09 5.53
CA GLY A 20 -22.79 -9.25 5.95
C GLY A 20 -22.39 -9.76 7.34
N ARG A 21 -21.10 -9.64 7.70
CA ARG A 21 -20.58 -10.02 9.03
C ARG A 21 -20.60 -8.86 10.03
N PHE A 22 -20.41 -7.63 9.57
CA PHE A 22 -20.32 -6.41 10.38
C PHE A 22 -21.30 -5.34 9.85
N PRO A 23 -22.62 -5.50 10.08
CA PRO A 23 -23.63 -4.65 9.45
C PRO A 23 -23.56 -3.16 9.79
N ASN A 24 -22.95 -2.81 10.93
CA ASN A 24 -22.83 -1.42 11.40
C ASN A 24 -21.52 -0.73 10.99
N HIS A 25 -20.64 -1.40 10.26
CA HIS A 25 -19.39 -0.82 9.78
C HIS A 25 -19.60 -0.04 8.47
N ALA A 26 -18.58 0.71 8.05
CA ALA A 26 -18.51 1.34 6.73
C ALA A 26 -17.42 0.72 5.85
N ILE A 27 -17.60 0.85 4.54
CA ILE A 27 -16.57 0.69 3.52
C ILE A 27 -16.13 2.07 3.04
N TYR A 28 -14.82 2.28 2.98
CA TYR A 28 -14.13 3.36 2.30
C TYR A 28 -13.25 2.72 1.21
N GLY A 29 -13.82 2.49 0.03
CA GLY A 29 -13.16 1.76 -1.05
C GLY A 29 -12.75 2.65 -2.22
N GLU A 30 -11.79 2.20 -3.01
CA GLU A 30 -11.38 2.85 -4.26
C GLU A 30 -12.57 3.09 -5.20
N GLU A 31 -13.45 2.10 -5.34
CA GLU A 31 -14.62 2.15 -6.24
C GLU A 31 -15.85 2.78 -5.57
N GLY A 32 -15.71 3.29 -4.34
CA GLY A 32 -16.76 4.03 -3.65
C GLY A 32 -16.99 3.63 -2.19
N LEU A 33 -17.96 4.30 -1.58
CA LEU A 33 -18.36 4.14 -0.18
C LEU A 33 -19.56 3.21 -0.05
N ALA A 34 -19.67 2.46 1.05
CA ALA A 34 -20.85 1.65 1.38
C ALA A 34 -21.04 1.48 2.89
N GLY A 35 -22.25 1.13 3.33
CA GLY A 35 -22.56 0.94 4.75
C GLY A 35 -22.70 2.25 5.54
N ASN A 36 -22.59 2.17 6.87
CA ASN A 36 -22.82 3.32 7.76
C ASN A 36 -21.59 4.22 7.86
N GLN A 37 -21.56 5.31 7.10
CA GLN A 37 -20.43 6.24 7.08
C GLN A 37 -20.20 6.99 8.41
N HIS A 38 -21.16 6.96 9.34
CA HIS A 38 -21.02 7.48 10.70
C HIS A 38 -20.47 6.45 11.70
N SER A 39 -20.12 5.25 11.25
CA SER A 39 -19.52 4.22 12.09
C SER A 39 -18.13 4.66 12.58
N GLU A 40 -17.74 4.19 13.76
CA GLU A 40 -16.36 4.29 14.23
C GLU A 40 -15.45 3.30 13.50
N PHE A 41 -16.01 2.32 12.76
CA PHE A 41 -15.25 1.31 12.04
C PHE A 41 -15.37 1.47 10.52
N HIS A 42 -14.25 1.74 9.85
CA HIS A 42 -14.16 1.84 8.39
C HIS A 42 -13.21 0.77 7.85
N TRP A 43 -13.73 -0.08 6.97
CA TRP A 43 -12.92 -0.95 6.13
C TRP A 43 -12.41 -0.15 4.94
N ILE A 44 -11.10 0.00 4.82
CA ILE A 44 -10.45 0.69 3.72
C ILE A 44 -10.04 -0.37 2.70
N VAL A 45 -10.50 -0.24 1.47
CA VAL A 45 -10.41 -1.32 0.47
C VAL A 45 -9.84 -0.82 -0.85
N ASP A 46 -8.77 -1.48 -1.29
CA ASP A 46 -8.38 -1.51 -2.71
C ASP A 46 -8.71 -2.92 -3.25
N PRO A 47 -9.70 -3.05 -4.14
CA PRO A 47 -10.08 -4.34 -4.67
C PRO A 47 -9.03 -4.96 -5.60
N ILE A 48 -8.24 -4.15 -6.32
CA ILE A 48 -7.20 -4.59 -7.25
C ILE A 48 -6.11 -3.49 -7.37
N ASP A 49 -5.18 -3.47 -6.42
CA ASP A 49 -4.01 -2.58 -6.52
C ASP A 49 -3.10 -3.10 -7.64
N GLY A 50 -2.84 -2.26 -8.62
CA GLY A 50 -2.17 -2.63 -9.87
C GLY A 50 -3.13 -3.05 -10.99
N THR A 51 -4.34 -2.46 -11.08
CA THR A 51 -5.31 -2.69 -12.17
C THR A 51 -4.68 -2.69 -13.57
N VAL A 52 -3.73 -1.78 -13.84
CA VAL A 52 -3.03 -1.72 -15.13
C VAL A 52 -2.20 -2.98 -15.36
N ASN A 53 -1.45 -3.43 -14.35
CA ASN A 53 -0.68 -4.67 -14.44
C ASN A 53 -1.61 -5.86 -14.68
N TYR A 54 -2.69 -5.97 -13.92
CA TYR A 54 -3.70 -7.01 -14.08
C TYR A 54 -4.26 -7.05 -15.51
N PHE A 55 -4.70 -5.89 -16.02
CA PHE A 55 -5.32 -5.78 -17.35
C PHE A 55 -4.40 -6.23 -18.48
N TYR A 56 -3.10 -5.91 -18.38
CA TYR A 56 -2.10 -6.28 -19.37
C TYR A 56 -1.45 -7.65 -19.11
N GLY A 57 -1.93 -8.41 -18.13
CA GLY A 57 -1.40 -9.75 -17.81
C GLY A 57 -0.01 -9.72 -17.16
N ILE A 58 0.40 -8.60 -16.58
CA ILE A 58 1.62 -8.50 -15.77
C ILE A 58 1.31 -9.09 -14.39
N PRO A 59 2.01 -10.15 -13.95
CA PRO A 59 1.67 -10.91 -12.75
C PRO A 59 2.18 -10.22 -11.46
N HIS A 60 1.74 -8.98 -11.23
CA HIS A 60 2.10 -8.16 -10.08
C HIS A 60 0.96 -7.18 -9.75
N PHE A 61 0.01 -7.65 -8.95
CA PHE A 61 -1.14 -6.92 -8.42
C PHE A 61 -1.63 -7.63 -7.14
N CYS A 62 -2.43 -6.95 -6.33
CA CYS A 62 -2.92 -7.54 -5.08
C CYS A 62 -4.31 -7.01 -4.68
N ILE A 63 -4.87 -7.59 -3.63
CA ILE A 63 -6.02 -7.05 -2.92
C ILE A 63 -5.52 -6.49 -1.59
N SER A 64 -5.92 -5.27 -1.23
CA SER A 64 -5.53 -4.59 0.00
C SER A 64 -6.77 -4.22 0.83
N ILE A 65 -6.80 -4.65 2.09
CA ILE A 65 -7.90 -4.36 3.02
C ILE A 65 -7.32 -3.97 4.37
N ALA A 66 -7.71 -2.81 4.89
CA ALA A 66 -7.42 -2.40 6.26
C ALA A 66 -8.71 -2.16 7.03
N LEU A 67 -8.66 -2.30 8.36
CA LEU A 67 -9.71 -1.85 9.26
C LEU A 67 -9.20 -0.68 10.08
N ARG A 68 -9.88 0.45 9.97
CA ARG A 68 -9.70 1.62 10.81
C ARG A 68 -10.76 1.66 11.89
N HIS A 69 -10.36 1.91 13.13
CA HIS A 69 -11.24 2.25 14.24
C HIS A 69 -10.94 3.69 14.67
N LEU A 70 -11.91 4.59 14.53
CA LEU A 70 -11.76 6.04 14.62
C LEU A 70 -10.66 6.53 13.66
N GLU A 71 -9.54 7.02 14.19
CA GLU A 71 -8.41 7.53 13.41
C GLU A 71 -7.29 6.49 13.25
N GLU A 72 -7.44 5.29 13.80
CA GLU A 72 -6.34 4.33 13.95
C GLU A 72 -6.53 3.03 13.16
N MET A 73 -5.51 2.61 12.42
CA MET A 73 -5.50 1.31 11.73
C MET A 73 -5.29 0.18 12.75
N ILE A 74 -6.25 -0.74 12.81
CA ILE A 74 -6.25 -1.84 13.79
C ILE A 74 -6.03 -3.23 13.18
N ALA A 75 -6.25 -3.39 11.88
CA ALA A 75 -5.93 -4.61 11.13
C ALA A 75 -5.63 -4.31 9.67
N GLY A 76 -4.85 -5.17 9.02
CA GLY A 76 -4.50 -5.03 7.61
C GLY A 76 -4.17 -6.39 6.98
N VAL A 77 -4.59 -6.56 5.73
CA VAL A 77 -4.22 -7.69 4.87
C VAL A 77 -3.86 -7.20 3.48
N ILE A 78 -2.83 -7.81 2.89
CA ILE A 78 -2.46 -7.64 1.49
C ILE A 78 -2.30 -9.04 0.91
N TYR A 79 -2.96 -9.33 -0.20
CA TYR A 79 -2.96 -10.66 -0.81
C TYR A 79 -2.57 -10.60 -2.29
N ASP A 80 -1.44 -11.23 -2.62
CA ASP A 80 -0.98 -11.47 -4.00
C ASP A 80 -1.53 -12.83 -4.48
N PRO A 81 -2.56 -12.86 -5.35
CA PRO A 81 -3.16 -14.11 -5.80
C PRO A 81 -2.28 -14.88 -6.80
N ILE A 82 -1.30 -14.23 -7.43
CA ILE A 82 -0.37 -14.90 -8.36
C ILE A 82 0.63 -15.74 -7.57
N ARG A 83 1.18 -15.17 -6.51
CA ARG A 83 2.19 -15.85 -5.67
C ARG A 83 1.57 -16.69 -4.56
N ASN A 84 0.27 -16.50 -4.29
CA ASN A 84 -0.38 -17.00 -3.08
C ASN A 84 0.37 -16.53 -1.81
N ASP A 85 0.76 -15.25 -1.81
CA ASP A 85 1.39 -14.59 -0.67
C ASP A 85 0.33 -13.75 0.06
N LEU A 86 0.09 -14.07 1.33
CA LEU A 86 -0.80 -13.33 2.24
C LEU A 86 0.04 -12.66 3.32
N TRP A 87 0.07 -11.33 3.29
CA TRP A 87 0.54 -10.50 4.39
C TRP A 87 -0.63 -10.12 5.28
N GLN A 88 -0.45 -10.25 6.60
CA GLN A 88 -1.50 -9.93 7.56
C GLN A 88 -0.93 -9.36 8.86
N ILE A 89 -1.70 -8.46 9.49
CA ILE A 89 -1.36 -7.83 10.75
C ILE A 89 -2.63 -7.45 11.53
N SER A 90 -2.54 -7.56 12.85
CA SER A 90 -3.45 -6.90 13.80
C SER A 90 -2.61 -6.00 14.68
N LYS A 91 -3.14 -4.83 15.05
CA LYS A 91 -2.42 -3.83 15.84
C LYS A 91 -1.85 -4.43 17.12
N GLY A 92 -0.58 -4.11 17.41
CA GLY A 92 0.18 -4.64 18.54
C GLY A 92 0.69 -6.08 18.33
N GLY A 93 0.36 -6.71 17.21
CA GLY A 93 0.83 -8.05 16.84
C GLY A 93 2.09 -8.02 15.99
N THR A 94 2.52 -9.21 15.58
CA THR A 94 3.64 -9.42 14.64
C THR A 94 3.09 -9.55 13.22
N PRO A 95 3.67 -8.86 12.22
CA PRO A 95 3.23 -9.02 10.83
C PRO A 95 3.67 -10.38 10.31
N LEU A 96 2.77 -11.04 9.57
CA LEU A 96 2.99 -12.38 9.07
C LEU A 96 2.91 -12.39 7.54
N LEU A 97 3.80 -13.14 6.91
CA LEU A 97 3.73 -13.57 5.51
C LEU A 97 3.47 -15.07 5.49
N ASN A 98 2.31 -15.50 5.00
CA ASN A 98 1.89 -16.92 4.95
C ASN A 98 2.04 -17.62 6.31
N GLY A 99 1.64 -16.94 7.38
CA GLY A 99 1.69 -17.44 8.75
C GLY A 99 3.07 -17.38 9.43
N LYS A 100 4.11 -16.89 8.74
CA LYS A 100 5.46 -16.74 9.30
C LYS A 100 5.77 -15.27 9.59
N PRO A 101 6.36 -14.94 10.75
CA PRO A 101 6.82 -13.57 11.04
C PRO A 101 7.70 -13.01 9.93
N CYS A 102 7.46 -11.75 9.58
CA CYS A 102 8.34 -10.99 8.69
C CYS A 102 8.84 -9.72 9.37
N VAL A 103 10.01 -9.26 8.95
CA VAL A 103 10.66 -8.04 9.45
C VAL A 103 11.24 -7.26 8.28
N VAL A 104 11.41 -5.95 8.47
CA VAL A 104 12.06 -5.11 7.47
C VAL A 104 13.52 -5.50 7.26
N SER A 105 14.07 -5.10 6.12
CA SER A 105 15.47 -5.33 5.75
C SER A 105 16.46 -4.82 6.83
N PRO A 106 17.62 -5.49 7.01
CA PRO A 106 18.69 -5.01 7.88
C PRO A 106 19.71 -4.10 7.19
N ARG A 107 19.57 -3.80 5.88
CA ARG A 107 20.54 -2.98 5.15
C ARG A 107 20.57 -1.56 5.71
N ILE A 108 21.76 -0.98 5.80
CA ILE A 108 22.00 0.36 6.35
C ILE A 108 22.53 1.31 5.27
N LYS A 109 23.26 0.78 4.28
CA LYS A 109 23.83 1.59 3.20
C LYS A 109 22.84 1.72 2.06
N LEU A 110 22.55 2.96 1.66
CA LEU A 110 21.70 3.24 0.51
C LEU A 110 22.20 2.54 -0.77
N ALA A 111 23.52 2.50 -0.98
CA ALA A 111 24.15 1.84 -2.14
C ALA A 111 23.89 0.32 -2.24
N ASP A 112 23.43 -0.32 -1.15
CA ASP A 112 23.05 -1.73 -1.13
C ASP A 112 21.52 -1.92 -1.23
N ALA A 113 20.75 -0.84 -1.13
CA ALA A 113 19.31 -0.85 -0.98
C ALA A 113 18.57 -1.00 -2.32
N ILE A 114 17.45 -1.74 -2.29
CA ILE A 114 16.48 -1.85 -3.37
C ILE A 114 15.27 -0.98 -3.01
N LEU A 115 15.01 0.03 -3.81
CA LEU A 115 13.93 0.99 -3.57
C LEU A 115 12.84 0.84 -4.62
N SER A 116 11.59 1.09 -4.25
CA SER A 116 10.52 1.36 -5.20
C SER A 116 10.07 2.81 -5.09
N VAL A 117 9.86 3.46 -6.23
CA VAL A 117 9.27 4.81 -6.31
C VAL A 117 8.01 4.70 -7.16
N GLY A 118 6.88 5.18 -6.67
CA GLY A 118 5.59 5.18 -7.38
C GLY A 118 5.30 6.53 -8.05
N PHE A 119 4.79 6.47 -9.28
CA PHE A 119 4.10 7.58 -9.95
C PHE A 119 3.32 7.06 -11.17
N SER A 120 2.26 7.77 -11.57
CA SER A 120 1.41 7.41 -12.70
C SER A 120 1.69 8.29 -13.93
N LYS A 121 0.84 8.20 -14.96
CA LYS A 121 1.00 8.97 -16.21
C LYS A 121 0.56 10.44 -16.12
N THR A 122 0.00 10.87 -14.99
CA THR A 122 -0.50 12.24 -14.85
C THR A 122 0.65 13.21 -14.66
N LYS A 123 0.54 14.43 -15.20
CA LYS A 123 1.59 15.44 -15.07
C LYS A 123 1.98 15.68 -13.60
N ALA A 124 1.01 15.75 -12.69
CA ALA A 124 1.26 15.97 -11.27
C ALA A 124 2.10 14.85 -10.62
N THR A 125 1.82 13.58 -10.94
CA THR A 125 2.59 12.46 -10.40
C THR A 125 3.98 12.35 -11.03
N ILE A 126 4.12 12.62 -12.33
CA ILE A 126 5.42 12.63 -13.02
C ILE A 126 6.31 13.74 -12.49
N ASP A 127 5.81 14.99 -12.43
CA ASP A 127 6.59 16.16 -12.00
C ASP A 127 7.10 16.03 -10.56
N SER A 128 6.39 15.27 -9.71
CA SER A 128 6.77 15.03 -8.31
C SER A 128 7.62 13.75 -8.11
N GLY A 129 7.32 12.67 -8.83
CA GLY A 129 7.98 11.36 -8.66
C GLY A 129 9.25 11.16 -9.48
N LEU A 130 9.30 11.63 -10.73
CA LEU A 130 10.43 11.38 -11.62
C LEU A 130 11.74 12.02 -11.13
N PRO A 131 11.77 13.27 -10.63
CA PRO A 131 13.00 13.85 -10.07
C PRO A 131 13.53 13.07 -8.87
N LEU A 132 12.63 12.52 -8.04
CA LEU A 132 13.02 11.68 -6.91
C LEU A 132 13.65 10.36 -7.41
N PHE A 133 13.02 9.71 -8.38
CA PHE A 133 13.56 8.49 -8.98
C PHE A 133 14.95 8.71 -9.59
N GLU A 134 15.13 9.80 -10.34
CA GLU A 134 16.43 10.17 -10.91
C GLU A 134 17.50 10.36 -9.83
N LYS A 135 17.20 11.05 -8.73
CA LYS A 135 18.19 11.24 -7.65
C LYS A 135 18.56 9.91 -6.97
N LEU A 136 17.58 9.01 -6.78
CA LEU A 136 17.80 7.74 -6.10
C LEU A 136 18.51 6.70 -6.98
N VAL A 137 18.30 6.71 -8.30
CA VAL A 137 18.88 5.67 -9.18
C VAL A 137 20.42 5.69 -9.22
N TYR A 138 21.04 6.84 -8.96
CA TYR A 138 22.49 6.97 -8.85
C TYR A 138 23.07 6.53 -7.49
N ARG A 139 22.23 6.48 -6.45
CA ARG A 139 22.66 6.29 -5.06
C ARG A 139 22.29 4.93 -4.49
N ALA A 140 21.20 4.34 -4.98
CA ALA A 140 20.70 3.04 -4.54
C ALA A 140 21.32 1.88 -5.34
N ARG A 141 21.24 0.65 -4.82
CA ARG A 141 21.67 -0.53 -5.59
C ARG A 141 20.85 -0.67 -6.86
N LYS A 142 19.53 -0.55 -6.71
CA LYS A 142 18.57 -0.45 -7.81
C LYS A 142 17.26 0.19 -7.33
N CYS A 143 16.66 0.97 -8.23
CA CYS A 143 15.27 1.41 -8.09
C CYS A 143 14.32 0.51 -8.90
N ARG A 144 13.04 0.55 -8.54
CA ARG A 144 11.90 -0.12 -9.19
C ARG A 144 10.75 0.87 -9.35
N LEU A 145 9.91 0.58 -10.31
CA LEU A 145 8.59 1.20 -10.53
C LEU A 145 7.68 0.01 -10.87
N MET A 146 7.04 -0.59 -9.86
CA MET A 146 6.41 -1.91 -9.98
C MET A 146 4.91 -1.85 -10.30
N GLY A 147 4.26 -0.72 -10.00
CA GLY A 147 2.86 -0.47 -10.37
C GLY A 147 1.82 -1.09 -9.44
N SER A 148 2.19 -1.41 -8.19
CA SER A 148 1.28 -1.81 -7.11
C SER A 148 1.84 -1.29 -5.78
N ALA A 149 1.20 -0.26 -5.23
CA ALA A 149 1.67 0.44 -4.04
C ALA A 149 1.56 -0.42 -2.78
N ALA A 150 0.48 -1.18 -2.64
CA ALA A 150 0.27 -2.09 -1.53
C ALA A 150 1.29 -3.25 -1.56
N LEU A 151 1.59 -3.82 -2.73
CA LEU A 151 2.65 -4.83 -2.84
C LEU A 151 4.04 -4.27 -2.51
N ASP A 152 4.34 -3.05 -2.95
CA ASP A 152 5.61 -2.41 -2.62
C ASP A 152 5.77 -2.24 -1.10
N LEU A 153 4.72 -1.81 -0.40
CA LEU A 153 4.69 -1.73 1.07
C LEU A 153 4.82 -3.11 1.72
N ALA A 154 4.11 -4.13 1.22
CA ALA A 154 4.22 -5.49 1.71
C ALA A 154 5.65 -6.05 1.56
N TYR A 155 6.32 -5.67 0.46
CA TYR A 155 7.71 -6.04 0.19
C TYR A 155 8.69 -5.30 1.11
N VAL A 156 8.42 -4.05 1.47
CA VAL A 156 9.19 -3.34 2.52
C VAL A 156 9.02 -4.06 3.86
N ALA A 157 7.78 -4.41 4.24
CA ALA A 157 7.47 -5.06 5.52
C ALA A 157 8.14 -6.44 5.69
N CYS A 158 8.48 -7.13 4.60
CA CYS A 158 9.22 -8.40 4.64
C CYS A 158 10.67 -8.31 4.13
N GLY A 159 11.21 -7.10 3.95
CA GLY A 159 12.61 -6.86 3.61
C GLY A 159 13.01 -7.24 2.18
N ARG A 160 12.04 -7.51 1.30
CA ARG A 160 12.26 -7.66 -0.15
C ARG A 160 12.68 -6.33 -0.78
N LEU A 161 12.09 -5.23 -0.30
CA LEU A 161 12.48 -3.85 -0.59
C LEU A 161 12.98 -3.17 0.70
N ASP A 162 13.78 -2.13 0.54
CA ASP A 162 14.28 -1.33 1.66
C ASP A 162 13.47 -0.04 1.86
N ALA A 163 12.82 0.47 0.81
CA ALA A 163 11.85 1.56 0.90
C ALA A 163 10.86 1.60 -0.28
N TYR A 164 9.72 2.23 -0.02
CA TYR A 164 8.70 2.65 -0.97
C TYR A 164 8.46 4.16 -0.82
N ILE A 165 8.42 4.90 -1.93
CA ILE A 165 8.17 6.34 -1.92
C ILE A 165 7.21 6.74 -3.05
N GLU A 166 6.15 7.46 -2.73
CA GLU A 166 5.21 7.98 -3.72
C GLU A 166 4.62 9.32 -3.25
N GLN A 167 4.34 10.24 -4.18
CA GLN A 167 3.90 11.60 -3.87
C GLN A 167 2.40 11.83 -4.02
N VAL A 168 1.71 10.97 -4.75
CA VAL A 168 0.26 11.07 -5.00
C VAL A 168 -0.32 9.67 -5.02
N VAL A 169 -0.87 9.25 -3.88
CA VAL A 169 -1.43 7.91 -3.66
C VAL A 169 -2.76 8.02 -2.90
N GLY A 170 -3.68 7.08 -3.10
CA GLY A 170 -4.92 6.97 -2.33
C GLY A 170 -4.70 6.34 -0.95
N LEU A 171 -5.67 6.50 -0.04
CA LEU A 171 -5.57 5.88 1.28
C LEU A 171 -5.66 4.34 1.20
N TRP A 172 -6.47 3.82 0.28
CA TRP A 172 -6.68 2.39 0.07
C TRP A 172 -5.43 1.64 -0.37
N ASP A 173 -4.60 2.31 -1.15
CA ASP A 173 -3.30 1.80 -1.61
C ASP A 173 -2.31 1.57 -0.44
N ILE A 174 -2.41 2.38 0.63
CA ILE A 174 -1.36 2.46 1.67
C ILE A 174 -1.79 1.99 3.06
N ALA A 175 -3.09 1.98 3.39
CA ALA A 175 -3.55 1.78 4.76
C ALA A 175 -3.11 0.45 5.38
N ALA A 176 -3.25 -0.66 4.64
CA ALA A 176 -2.82 -1.98 5.13
C ALA A 176 -1.28 -2.09 5.19
N GLY A 177 -0.61 -1.55 4.17
CA GLY A 177 0.85 -1.57 4.05
C GLY A 177 1.56 -0.74 5.13
N GLN A 178 0.99 0.40 5.51
CA GLN A 178 1.50 1.22 6.62
C GLN A 178 1.59 0.39 7.91
N LEU A 179 0.48 -0.23 8.32
CA LEU A 179 0.42 -1.02 9.55
C LEU A 179 1.39 -2.21 9.50
N LEU A 180 1.55 -2.85 8.33
CA LEU A 180 2.50 -3.94 8.12
C LEU A 180 3.96 -3.48 8.30
N VAL A 181 4.35 -2.35 7.68
CA VAL A 181 5.72 -1.83 7.74
C VAL A 181 6.08 -1.38 9.17
N GLU A 182 5.17 -0.65 9.84
CA GLU A 182 5.38 -0.20 11.22
C GLU A 182 5.54 -1.39 12.18
N ALA A 183 4.66 -2.40 12.08
CA ALA A 183 4.74 -3.59 12.91
C ALA A 183 5.99 -4.46 12.61
N ALA A 184 6.55 -4.35 11.41
CA ALA A 184 7.78 -5.05 11.01
C ALA A 184 9.06 -4.35 11.49
N GLY A 185 8.94 -3.23 12.20
CA GLY A 185 10.05 -2.42 12.70
C GLY A 185 10.56 -1.38 11.71
N GLY A 186 9.79 -1.06 10.67
CA GLY A 186 10.07 0.02 9.73
C GLY A 186 9.51 1.36 10.18
N THR A 187 9.73 2.38 9.35
CA THR A 187 9.22 3.73 9.55
C THR A 187 8.31 4.10 8.39
N VAL A 188 7.16 4.71 8.67
CA VAL A 188 6.25 5.23 7.65
C VAL A 188 5.93 6.68 7.97
N ALA A 189 6.02 7.54 6.95
CA ALA A 189 5.57 8.92 7.00
C ALA A 189 4.52 9.13 5.91
N VAL A 190 3.28 9.39 6.31
CA VAL A 190 2.17 9.71 5.41
C VAL A 190 1.78 11.16 5.60
N THR A 191 1.62 11.91 4.51
CA THR A 191 1.20 13.32 4.55
C THR A 191 0.05 13.55 3.58
N ASN A 192 -1.00 14.21 4.03
CA ASN A 192 -2.12 14.59 3.17
C ASN A 192 -1.66 15.65 2.16
N SER A 193 -2.03 15.47 0.89
CA SER A 193 -1.75 16.45 -0.14
C SER A 193 -2.62 17.69 0.07
N VAL A 194 -1.98 18.85 0.18
CA VAL A 194 -2.69 20.15 0.24
C VAL A 194 -3.27 20.52 -1.12
N ALA A 195 -2.65 20.05 -2.21
CA ALA A 195 -3.03 20.41 -3.58
C ALA A 195 -4.09 19.48 -4.17
N ILE A 196 -4.18 18.23 -3.69
CA ILE A 196 -5.06 17.20 -4.25
C ILE A 196 -5.85 16.55 -3.10
N PRO A 197 -7.14 16.86 -2.95
CA PRO A 197 -7.99 16.26 -1.94
C PRO A 197 -7.96 14.72 -1.99
N ASP A 198 -8.04 14.09 -0.82
CA ASP A 198 -8.05 12.62 -0.65
C ASP A 198 -6.87 11.88 -1.27
N LYS A 199 -5.76 12.60 -1.50
CA LYS A 199 -4.48 12.03 -1.91
C LYS A 199 -3.41 12.31 -0.87
N TYR A 200 -2.42 11.43 -0.86
CA TYR A 200 -1.37 11.38 0.14
C TYR A 200 -0.01 11.31 -0.56
N SER A 201 1.04 11.71 0.15
CA SER A 201 2.40 11.26 -0.10
C SER A 201 2.82 10.29 0.99
N ILE A 202 3.71 9.37 0.65
CA ILE A 202 4.20 8.34 1.56
C ILE A 202 5.71 8.14 1.37
N ILE A 203 6.41 7.99 2.48
CA ILE A 203 7.76 7.41 2.55
C ILE A 203 7.69 6.27 3.57
N ALA A 204 7.82 5.04 3.10
CA ALA A 204 7.93 3.85 3.94
C ALA A 204 9.32 3.24 3.79
N SER A 205 10.01 2.93 4.88
CA SER A 205 11.37 2.37 4.81
C SER A 205 11.65 1.40 5.94
N SER A 206 12.76 0.66 5.81
CA SER A 206 13.30 -0.17 6.90
C SER A 206 13.73 0.61 8.14
N GLY A 207 13.76 1.95 8.10
CA GLY A 207 14.23 2.82 9.18
C GLY A 207 15.75 2.81 9.39
N LYS A 208 16.49 2.05 8.57
CA LYS A 208 17.94 1.84 8.72
C LYS A 208 18.76 2.51 7.63
N ILE A 209 18.15 2.79 6.48
CA ILE A 209 18.79 3.48 5.37
C ILE A 209 18.53 4.98 5.45
N ASP A 210 19.55 5.77 5.15
CA ASP A 210 19.41 7.22 5.03
C ASP A 210 18.84 7.57 3.65
N LEU A 211 17.61 8.07 3.65
CA LEU A 211 16.87 8.51 2.47
C LEU A 211 16.93 10.03 2.25
N THR A 212 17.69 10.78 3.06
CA THR A 212 17.85 12.21 2.83
C THR A 212 18.47 12.45 1.45
N VAL A 213 17.81 13.29 0.67
CA VAL A 213 18.11 13.59 -0.74
C VAL A 213 18.67 14.97 -0.89
#